data_AF-A0A2A2V9R5-F1
#
_entry.id   AF-A0A2A2V9R5-F1
#
_cell.length_a   1.000
_cell.length_b   1.000
_cell.length_c   1.000
_cell.angle_alpha   90.00
_cell.angle_beta   90.00
_cell.angle_gamma   90.00
#
_symmetry.space_group_name_H-M   'P 1'
#
loop_
_entity.id
_entity.type
_entity.pdbx_description
1 polymer ?
#
loop_
_entity_poly.entity_id
_entity_poly.type
_entity_poly.pdbx_seq_one_letter_code
_entity_poly.pdbx_strand_id
1 'polypeptide(L)'
;MTLSRREGVDIRPTLLRVLTDLYVQASAHSADEERQFVELTSRLIDEVDDATRAAVRARLAIYPATPAGIMDKLGLRRTGPDQPVPAAAPIAAPAASTPPARIPTEAEQRMAASLAMRPNDAAELSDMFFAAGVRERAQILHNLQATPLKAAARIPAARAARAIHILEMAAFAEDLDNFTLELGEALILPSRIAADVVNDPGGEPLACAMRALDVSSAAFQRILMFLNPEAGSSVNYVYRLSRLYDRLGERSALVMLAAWRGSTMAVARNKYRSALYDDERHRVRTASSPTRPAVQPGSAPAIRNQKSGS
;
A
#
# COMPACT_ATOMS: atom_id res chain seq x y z
N MET A 1 -5.63 -51.23 23.52
CA MET A 1 -6.96 -50.81 23.03
C MET A 1 -6.78 -49.81 21.89
N THR A 2 -7.25 -50.20 20.72
CA THR A 2 -6.93 -49.67 19.39
C THR A 2 -7.98 -48.68 18.91
N LEU A 3 -7.66 -47.39 18.94
CA LEU A 3 -8.35 -46.35 18.15
C LEU A 3 -7.43 -45.70 17.09
N SER A 4 -6.15 -46.09 17.03
CA SER A 4 -5.10 -45.33 16.33
C SER A 4 -4.95 -45.63 14.83
N ARG A 5 -5.88 -46.34 14.19
CA ARG A 5 -5.89 -46.53 12.73
C ARG A 5 -7.32 -46.54 12.20
N ARG A 6 -7.85 -45.38 11.86
CA ARG A 6 -8.90 -45.28 10.86
C ARG A 6 -8.27 -44.63 9.62
N GLU A 7 -8.32 -45.33 8.48
CA GLU A 7 -8.05 -44.80 7.13
C GLU A 7 -6.59 -44.55 6.70
N GLY A 8 -5.58 -45.05 7.42
CA GLY A 8 -4.18 -45.00 6.96
C GLY A 8 -3.49 -43.64 7.12
N VAL A 9 -4.18 -42.67 7.72
CA VAL A 9 -3.62 -41.36 8.11
C VAL A 9 -3.33 -41.40 9.62
N ASP A 10 -2.10 -41.05 10.01
CA ASP A 10 -1.76 -40.90 11.42
C ASP A 10 -2.46 -39.65 11.98
N ILE A 11 -3.49 -39.87 12.79
CA ILE A 11 -4.27 -38.78 13.41
C ILE A 11 -3.60 -38.22 14.68
N ARG A 12 -2.58 -38.90 15.22
CA ARG A 12 -1.93 -38.51 16.48
C ARG A 12 -1.28 -37.13 16.42
N PRO A 13 -0.58 -36.74 15.33
CA PRO A 13 -0.06 -35.38 15.18
C PRO A 13 -1.15 -34.31 15.21
N THR A 14 -2.28 -34.57 14.55
CA THR A 14 -3.42 -33.65 14.52
C THR A 14 -4.07 -33.54 15.89
N LEU A 15 -4.30 -34.67 16.56
CA LEU A 15 -4.90 -34.72 17.90
C LEU A 15 -4.05 -33.97 18.92
N LEU A 16 -2.73 -34.17 18.91
CA LEU A 16 -1.81 -33.48 19.80
C LEU A 16 -1.85 -31.95 19.60
N ARG A 17 -1.90 -31.49 18.35
CA ARG A 17 -2.01 -30.05 18.05
C ARG A 17 -3.34 -29.47 18.51
N VAL A 18 -4.45 -30.17 18.28
CA VAL A 18 -5.79 -29.72 18.70
C VAL A 18 -5.89 -29.68 20.23
N LEU A 19 -5.44 -30.71 20.93
CA LEU A 19 -5.42 -30.73 22.41
C LEU A 19 -4.58 -29.59 22.98
N THR A 20 -3.41 -29.32 22.37
CA THR A 20 -2.55 -28.20 22.79
C THR A 20 -3.22 -26.86 22.55
N ASP A 21 -3.89 -26.66 21.41
CA ASP A 21 -4.55 -25.39 21.12
C ASP A 21 -5.76 -25.16 22.02
N LEU A 22 -6.59 -26.19 22.27
CA LEU A 22 -7.71 -26.12 23.21
C LEU A 22 -7.24 -25.80 24.63
N TYR A 23 -6.12 -26.36 25.06
CA TYR A 23 -5.54 -26.06 26.37
C TYR A 23 -5.06 -24.59 26.45
N VAL A 24 -4.40 -24.06 25.43
CA VAL A 24 -3.88 -22.68 25.45
C VAL A 24 -4.97 -21.61 25.28
N GLN A 25 -6.18 -21.98 24.84
CA GLN A 25 -7.30 -21.04 24.67
C GLN A 25 -7.90 -20.55 25.99
N ALA A 26 -7.86 -21.34 27.07
CA ALA A 26 -8.32 -20.93 28.40
C ALA A 26 -7.13 -20.41 29.22
N SER A 27 -7.30 -19.34 29.98
CA SER A 27 -6.23 -18.72 30.79
C SER A 27 -6.06 -19.32 32.20
N ALA A 28 -6.97 -20.22 32.59
CA ALA A 28 -6.94 -20.94 33.86
C ALA A 28 -7.53 -22.34 33.66
N HIS A 29 -6.98 -23.34 34.36
CA HIS A 29 -7.39 -24.73 34.30
C HIS A 29 -7.68 -25.27 35.69
N SER A 30 -8.66 -26.16 35.81
CA SER A 30 -8.84 -26.97 37.01
C SER A 30 -7.72 -28.02 37.12
N ALA A 31 -7.49 -28.51 38.34
CA ALA A 31 -6.48 -29.54 38.59
C ALA A 31 -6.74 -30.85 37.82
N ASP A 32 -8.00 -31.17 37.54
CA ASP A 32 -8.37 -32.38 36.80
C ASP A 32 -8.15 -32.21 35.30
N GLU A 33 -8.44 -31.03 34.74
CA GLU A 33 -8.12 -30.71 33.33
C GLU A 33 -6.61 -30.72 33.08
N GLU A 34 -5.82 -30.18 34.01
CA GLU A 34 -4.36 -30.21 33.93
C GLU A 34 -3.85 -31.65 33.92
N ARG A 35 -4.32 -32.50 34.84
CA ARG A 35 -3.95 -33.92 34.91
C ARG A 35 -4.31 -34.67 33.62
N GLN A 36 -5.53 -34.45 33.12
CA GLN A 36 -6.02 -35.07 31.89
C GLN A 36 -5.19 -34.63 30.67
N PHE A 37 -4.89 -33.34 30.56
CA PHE A 37 -4.03 -32.80 29.51
C PHE A 37 -2.62 -33.40 29.56
N VAL A 38 -2.01 -33.46 30.74
CA VAL A 38 -0.68 -34.04 30.94
C VAL A 38 -0.66 -35.52 30.56
N GLU A 39 -1.65 -36.30 30.98
CA GLU A 39 -1.71 -37.74 30.67
C GLU A 39 -1.82 -38.00 29.16
N LEU A 40 -2.76 -37.33 28.49
CA LEU A 40 -3.01 -37.52 27.05
C LEU A 40 -1.85 -37.01 26.20
N THR A 41 -1.35 -35.82 26.51
CA THR A 41 -0.28 -35.16 25.75
C THR A 41 1.04 -35.89 25.93
N SER A 42 1.33 -36.41 27.13
CA SER A 42 2.55 -37.17 27.39
C SER A 42 2.67 -38.44 26.56
N ARG A 43 1.55 -39.17 26.36
CA ARG A 43 1.53 -40.38 25.53
C ARG A 43 1.66 -40.05 24.04
N LEU A 44 1.06 -38.94 23.61
CA LEU A 44 1.11 -38.50 22.22
C LEU A 44 2.48 -37.93 21.81
N ILE A 45 3.17 -37.20 22.69
CA ILE A 45 4.51 -36.63 22.42
C ILE A 45 5.52 -37.72 22.04
N ASP A 46 5.46 -38.87 22.72
CA ASP A 46 6.41 -39.98 22.50
C ASP A 46 6.16 -40.69 21.14
N GLU A 47 4.98 -40.52 20.55
CA GLU A 47 4.52 -41.22 19.35
C GLU A 47 4.50 -40.37 18.07
N VAL A 48 4.69 -39.05 18.16
CA VAL A 48 4.68 -38.12 17.01
C VAL A 48 6.09 -37.77 16.50
N ASP A 49 6.18 -37.28 15.28
CA ASP A 49 7.41 -36.83 14.62
C ASP A 49 7.96 -35.52 15.21
N ASP A 50 9.25 -35.26 15.00
CA ASP A 50 9.96 -34.10 15.57
C ASP A 50 9.40 -32.75 15.12
N ALA A 51 8.88 -32.65 13.88
CA ALA A 51 8.30 -31.40 13.38
C ALA A 51 7.01 -31.04 14.14
N THR A 52 6.20 -32.04 14.48
CA THR A 52 5.01 -31.84 15.32
C THR A 52 5.39 -31.47 16.75
N ARG A 53 6.42 -32.10 17.34
CA ARG A 53 6.91 -31.74 18.68
C ARG A 53 7.43 -30.30 18.73
N ALA A 54 8.13 -29.85 17.69
CA ALA A 54 8.62 -28.47 17.60
C ALA A 54 7.48 -27.44 17.57
N ALA A 55 6.40 -27.72 16.84
CA ALA A 55 5.23 -26.84 16.78
C ALA A 55 4.52 -26.72 18.15
N VAL A 56 4.33 -27.84 18.84
CA VAL A 56 3.73 -27.88 20.19
C VAL A 56 4.63 -27.16 21.20
N ARG A 57 5.95 -27.39 21.12
CA ARG A 57 6.96 -26.73 21.96
C ARG A 57 6.93 -25.21 21.79
N ALA A 58 6.87 -24.71 20.56
CA ALA A 58 6.79 -23.28 20.29
C ALA A 58 5.52 -22.64 20.88
N ARG A 59 4.40 -23.35 20.84
CA ARG A 59 3.12 -22.89 21.39
C ARG A 59 3.12 -22.84 22.92
N LEU A 60 3.62 -23.90 23.57
CA LEU A 60 3.66 -24.00 25.04
C LEU A 60 4.78 -23.16 25.67
N ALA A 61 5.87 -22.86 24.95
CA ALA A 61 6.95 -22.00 25.47
C ALA A 61 6.49 -20.58 25.82
N ILE A 62 5.41 -20.10 25.19
CA ILE A 62 4.87 -18.74 25.36
C ILE A 62 3.68 -18.75 26.36
N TYR A 63 3.12 -19.93 26.68
CA TYR A 63 1.96 -20.04 27.56
C TYR A 63 2.39 -20.17 29.04
N PRO A 64 1.99 -19.23 29.92
CA PRO A 64 2.51 -19.14 31.28
C PRO A 64 2.06 -20.28 32.21
N ALA A 65 0.90 -20.91 31.94
CA ALA A 65 0.37 -22.01 32.73
C ALA A 65 0.69 -23.39 32.13
N THR A 66 1.86 -23.55 31.51
CA THR A 66 2.28 -24.85 30.94
C THR A 66 2.63 -25.84 32.06
N PRO A 67 2.04 -27.05 32.08
CA PRO A 67 2.29 -28.03 33.14
C PRO A 67 3.73 -28.55 33.15
N ALA A 68 4.29 -28.70 34.36
CA ALA A 68 5.67 -29.11 34.58
C ALA A 68 6.08 -30.39 33.84
N GLY A 69 5.24 -31.43 33.86
CA GLY A 69 5.56 -32.71 33.21
C GLY A 69 5.71 -32.61 31.69
N ILE A 70 5.00 -31.67 31.04
CA ILE A 70 5.12 -31.41 29.61
C ILE A 70 6.33 -30.52 29.32
N MET A 71 6.65 -29.59 30.21
CA MET A 71 7.87 -28.78 30.09
C MET A 71 9.13 -29.64 30.10
N ASP A 72 9.21 -30.61 31.02
CA ASP A 72 10.36 -31.51 31.13
C ASP A 72 10.49 -32.40 29.89
N LYS A 73 9.37 -32.99 29.42
CA LYS A 73 9.33 -33.81 28.20
C LYS A 73 9.69 -33.03 26.93
N LEU A 74 9.29 -31.77 26.84
CA LEU A 74 9.59 -30.91 25.69
C LEU A 74 10.88 -30.11 25.87
N GLY A 75 11.62 -30.26 26.97
CA GLY A 75 12.87 -29.55 27.26
C GLY A 75 12.72 -28.03 27.36
N LEU A 76 11.58 -27.55 27.87
CA LEU A 76 11.29 -26.13 28.10
C LEU A 76 11.85 -25.67 29.45
N ARG A 77 12.48 -24.49 29.50
CA ARG A 77 12.95 -23.90 30.76
C ARG A 77 11.81 -23.17 31.45
N ARG A 78 11.64 -23.41 32.76
CA ARG A 78 10.73 -22.60 33.60
C ARG A 78 11.23 -21.17 33.68
N THR A 79 10.47 -20.23 33.13
CA THR A 79 10.54 -18.83 33.53
C THR A 79 9.82 -18.69 34.87
N GLY A 80 10.53 -18.95 35.96
CA GLY A 80 10.03 -18.69 37.31
C GLY A 80 10.02 -17.17 37.59
N PRO A 81 9.05 -16.66 38.38
CA PRO A 81 8.93 -15.23 38.68
C PRO A 81 9.96 -14.69 39.71
N ASP A 82 10.98 -15.45 40.08
CA ASP A 82 11.83 -15.12 41.24
C ASP A 82 13.34 -15.34 41.02
N GLN A 83 13.82 -15.05 39.82
CA GLN A 83 15.27 -14.98 39.58
C GLN A 83 15.63 -13.52 39.25
N PRO A 84 16.31 -12.78 40.16
CA PRO A 84 16.81 -11.47 39.82
C PRO A 84 17.76 -11.64 38.63
N VAL A 85 17.31 -11.15 37.48
CA VAL A 85 18.14 -11.05 36.29
C VAL A 85 19.33 -10.19 36.72
N PRO A 86 20.59 -10.68 36.66
CA PRO A 86 21.72 -9.79 36.79
C PRO A 86 21.55 -8.81 35.64
N ALA A 87 21.36 -7.52 35.95
CA ALA A 87 21.34 -6.48 34.95
C ALA A 87 22.62 -6.68 34.13
N ALA A 88 22.44 -7.12 32.88
CA ALA A 88 23.55 -7.27 31.97
C ALA A 88 24.25 -5.91 31.95
N ALA A 89 25.54 -5.90 32.28
CA ALA A 89 26.36 -4.73 32.06
C ALA A 89 26.07 -4.24 30.63
N PRO A 90 25.87 -2.93 30.41
CA PRO A 90 25.47 -2.42 29.12
C PRO A 90 26.48 -2.92 28.10
N ILE A 91 26.03 -3.83 27.23
CA ILE A 91 26.81 -4.22 26.05
C ILE A 91 26.92 -2.92 25.29
N ALA A 92 28.13 -2.37 25.20
CA ALA A 92 28.42 -1.25 24.31
C ALA A 92 27.84 -1.64 22.96
N ALA A 93 26.79 -0.94 22.54
CA ALA A 93 26.05 -1.29 21.34
C ALA A 93 27.07 -1.45 20.21
N PRO A 94 27.16 -2.62 19.56
CA PRO A 94 27.74 -2.64 18.24
C PRO A 94 26.87 -1.67 17.45
N ALA A 95 27.51 -0.65 16.85
CA ALA A 95 26.84 0.31 15.99
C ALA A 95 25.83 -0.45 15.12
N ALA A 96 24.56 -0.08 15.23
CA ALA A 96 23.47 -0.77 14.56
C ALA A 96 23.81 -0.92 13.08
N SER A 97 24.31 -2.09 12.68
CA SER A 97 24.47 -2.43 11.28
C SER A 97 23.06 -2.68 10.79
N THR A 98 22.46 -1.66 10.19
CA THR A 98 21.26 -1.75 9.37
C THR A 98 21.38 -3.04 8.55
N PRO A 99 20.42 -3.98 8.61
CA PRO A 99 20.43 -5.12 7.72
C PRO A 99 20.61 -4.58 6.29
N PRO A 100 21.54 -5.12 5.48
CA PRO A 100 21.69 -4.65 4.12
C PRO A 100 20.33 -4.75 3.44
N ALA A 101 19.86 -3.63 2.89
CA ALA A 101 18.59 -3.57 2.20
C ALA A 101 18.55 -4.70 1.17
N ARG A 102 17.69 -5.69 1.39
CA ARG A 102 17.53 -6.81 0.46
C ARG A 102 17.19 -6.21 -0.90
N ILE A 103 18.07 -6.38 -1.88
CA ILE A 103 17.86 -5.87 -3.23
C ILE A 103 16.62 -6.61 -3.78
N PRO A 104 15.53 -5.90 -4.14
CA PRO A 104 14.33 -6.54 -4.64
C PRO A 104 14.65 -7.37 -5.89
N THR A 105 14.09 -8.56 -5.98
CA THR A 105 14.23 -9.42 -7.16
C THR A 105 13.61 -8.77 -8.40
N GLU A 106 14.05 -9.16 -9.59
CA GLU A 106 13.55 -8.59 -10.84
C GLU A 106 12.03 -8.77 -11.01
N ALA A 107 11.48 -9.89 -10.51
CA ALA A 107 10.04 -10.14 -10.50
C ALA A 107 9.29 -9.15 -9.58
N GLU A 108 9.80 -8.89 -8.37
CA GLU A 108 9.24 -7.89 -7.45
C GLU A 108 9.33 -6.47 -8.02
N GLN A 109 10.42 -6.15 -8.72
CA GLN A 109 10.57 -4.86 -9.40
C GLN A 109 9.57 -4.70 -10.54
N ARG A 110 9.35 -5.75 -11.35
CA ARG A 110 8.34 -5.75 -12.42
C ARG A 110 6.92 -5.60 -11.87
N MET A 111 6.58 -6.31 -10.79
CA MET A 111 5.30 -6.15 -10.11
C MET A 111 5.15 -4.75 -9.52
N ALA A 112 6.16 -4.22 -8.84
CA ALA A 112 6.15 -2.86 -8.29
C ALA A 112 6.01 -1.79 -9.39
N ALA A 113 6.62 -1.99 -10.56
CA ALA A 113 6.47 -1.12 -11.71
C ALA A 113 5.06 -1.19 -12.32
N SER A 114 4.42 -2.37 -12.33
CA SER A 114 3.03 -2.51 -12.79
C SER A 114 2.01 -1.85 -11.86
N LEU A 115 2.29 -1.80 -10.56
CA LEU A 115 1.43 -1.16 -9.56
C LEU A 115 1.75 0.33 -9.39
N ALA A 116 2.89 0.80 -9.88
CA ALA A 116 3.22 2.21 -9.91
C ALA A 116 2.32 2.95 -10.91
N MET A 117 1.70 4.03 -10.44
CA MET A 117 0.85 4.87 -11.27
C MET A 117 1.66 5.48 -12.41
N ARG A 118 1.21 5.31 -13.66
CA ARG A 118 1.87 5.94 -14.80
C ARG A 118 1.64 7.45 -14.75
N PRO A 119 2.56 8.29 -15.26
CA PRO A 119 2.37 9.74 -15.23
C PRO A 119 1.05 10.22 -15.86
N ASN A 120 0.61 9.60 -16.96
CA ASN A 120 -0.65 9.98 -17.61
C ASN A 120 -1.86 9.64 -16.73
N ASP A 121 -1.91 8.42 -16.18
CA ASP A 121 -2.96 8.00 -15.25
C ASP A 121 -2.97 8.90 -13.99
N ALA A 122 -1.80 9.35 -13.55
CA ALA A 122 -1.63 10.29 -12.45
C ALA A 122 -2.20 11.69 -12.78
N ALA A 123 -1.96 12.19 -13.99
CA ALA A 123 -2.55 13.42 -14.48
C ALA A 123 -4.08 13.30 -14.60
N GLU A 124 -4.58 12.21 -15.19
CA GLU A 124 -6.02 11.97 -15.34
C GLU A 124 -6.74 11.87 -13.99
N LEU A 125 -6.17 11.12 -13.02
CA LEU A 125 -6.73 11.05 -11.67
C LEU A 125 -6.71 12.41 -10.96
N SER A 126 -5.63 13.18 -11.12
CA SER A 126 -5.52 14.54 -10.59
C SER A 126 -6.60 15.45 -11.17
N ASP A 127 -6.74 15.48 -12.49
CA ASP A 127 -7.70 16.32 -13.21
C ASP A 127 -9.15 15.91 -12.87
N MET A 128 -9.44 14.61 -12.86
CA MET A 128 -10.74 14.07 -12.44
C MET A 128 -11.07 14.48 -11.00
N PHE A 129 -10.11 14.42 -10.09
CA PHE A 129 -10.34 14.79 -8.68
C PHE A 129 -10.62 16.28 -8.52
N PHE A 130 -9.84 17.16 -9.18
CA PHE A 130 -10.07 18.60 -9.10
C PHE A 130 -11.36 19.04 -9.80
N ALA A 131 -11.75 18.37 -10.90
CA ALA A 131 -13.00 18.66 -11.61
C ALA A 131 -14.25 18.10 -10.90
N ALA A 132 -14.10 17.08 -10.06
CA ALA A 132 -15.20 16.42 -9.36
C ALA A 132 -15.84 17.29 -8.27
N GLY A 133 -17.14 17.12 -8.06
CA GLY A 133 -17.85 17.75 -6.93
C GLY A 133 -17.60 17.06 -5.59
N VAL A 134 -18.05 17.67 -4.49
CA VAL A 134 -17.86 17.17 -3.10
C VAL A 134 -18.21 15.68 -2.93
N ARG A 135 -19.38 15.25 -3.44
CA ARG A 135 -19.84 13.86 -3.32
C ARG A 135 -18.99 12.90 -4.14
N GLU A 136 -18.63 13.29 -5.35
CA GLU A 136 -17.80 12.51 -6.27
C GLU A 136 -16.38 12.36 -5.71
N ARG A 137 -15.79 13.43 -5.17
CA ARG A 137 -14.49 13.39 -4.49
C ARG A 137 -14.49 12.40 -3.32
N ALA A 138 -15.54 12.42 -2.48
CA ALA A 138 -15.67 11.45 -1.40
C ALA A 138 -15.72 9.99 -1.92
N GLN A 139 -16.42 9.75 -3.05
CA GLN A 139 -16.45 8.44 -3.68
C GLN A 139 -15.10 8.03 -4.26
N ILE A 140 -14.39 8.96 -4.92
CA ILE A 140 -13.02 8.73 -5.43
C ILE A 140 -12.12 8.30 -4.27
N LEU A 141 -12.09 9.06 -3.17
CA LEU A 141 -11.25 8.77 -2.01
C LEU A 141 -11.60 7.43 -1.36
N HIS A 142 -12.88 7.06 -1.31
CA HIS A 142 -13.31 5.76 -0.83
C HIS A 142 -12.79 4.62 -1.72
N ASN A 143 -12.92 4.74 -3.05
CA ASN A 143 -12.45 3.74 -4.00
C ASN A 143 -10.92 3.58 -3.98
N LEU A 144 -10.19 4.69 -3.77
CA LEU A 144 -8.73 4.67 -3.67
C LEU A 144 -8.21 3.83 -2.49
N GLN A 145 -9.01 3.62 -1.45
CA GLN A 145 -8.62 2.82 -0.29
C GLN A 145 -8.35 1.35 -0.66
N ALA A 146 -9.19 0.78 -1.54
CA ALA A 146 -9.09 -0.61 -1.98
C ALA A 146 -8.29 -0.78 -3.28
N THR A 147 -7.80 0.32 -3.86
CA THR A 147 -7.12 0.29 -5.16
C THR A 147 -5.73 -0.37 -5.05
N PRO A 148 -5.31 -1.20 -6.04
CA PRO A 148 -4.01 -1.87 -6.01
C PRO A 148 -2.82 -0.95 -6.30
N LEU A 149 -3.07 0.29 -6.73
CA LEU A 149 -2.04 1.29 -7.03
C LEU A 149 -1.09 1.51 -5.84
N LYS A 150 0.18 1.72 -6.17
CA LYS A 150 1.23 2.04 -5.21
C LYS A 150 1.03 3.45 -4.67
N ALA A 151 0.86 3.55 -3.36
CA ALA A 151 0.78 4.83 -2.66
C ALA A 151 2.16 5.50 -2.57
N ALA A 152 2.17 6.83 -2.35
CA ALA A 152 3.40 7.56 -2.08
C ALA A 152 4.07 7.05 -0.80
N ALA A 153 5.40 7.18 -0.73
CA ALA A 153 6.12 6.96 0.51
C ALA A 153 5.69 8.00 1.56
N ARG A 154 5.56 7.56 2.82
CA ARG A 154 5.28 8.44 3.95
C ARG A 154 6.38 9.48 4.12
N ILE A 155 5.99 10.68 4.54
CA ILE A 155 6.95 11.71 4.93
C ILE A 155 7.62 11.28 6.25
N PRO A 156 8.95 11.39 6.39
CA PRO A 156 9.62 11.08 7.66
C PRO A 156 9.06 11.92 8.81
N ALA A 157 8.80 11.28 9.96
CA ALA A 157 8.08 11.90 11.08
C ALA A 157 8.69 13.24 11.54
N ALA A 158 10.03 13.34 11.61
CA ALA A 158 10.70 14.59 12.00
C ALA A 158 10.50 15.72 10.98
N ARG A 159 10.38 15.40 9.68
CA ARG A 159 10.08 16.38 8.63
C ARG A 159 8.60 16.77 8.67
N ALA A 160 7.71 15.79 8.84
CA ALA A 160 6.28 16.04 8.99
C ALA A 160 5.99 16.94 10.19
N ALA A 161 6.53 16.64 11.37
CA ALA A 161 6.31 17.45 12.58
C ALA A 161 6.74 18.93 12.40
N ARG A 162 7.86 19.18 11.71
CA ARG A 162 8.30 20.56 11.39
C ARG A 162 7.34 21.24 10.42
N ALA A 163 6.95 20.55 9.34
CA ALA A 163 6.02 21.10 8.37
C ALA A 163 4.66 21.42 9.00
N ILE A 164 4.12 20.51 9.82
CA ILE A 164 2.86 20.72 10.55
C ILE A 164 2.95 21.97 11.42
N HIS A 165 4.05 22.15 12.16
CA HIS A 165 4.25 23.34 12.98
C HIS A 165 4.25 24.63 12.14
N ILE A 166 4.99 24.66 11.02
CA ILE A 166 5.07 25.83 10.14
C ILE A 166 3.69 26.13 9.51
N LEU A 167 2.99 25.09 9.03
CA LEU A 167 1.64 25.22 8.46
C LEU A 167 0.64 25.76 9.47
N GLU A 168 0.69 25.32 10.73
CA GLU A 168 -0.18 25.86 11.78
C GLU A 168 0.11 27.33 12.07
N MET A 169 1.38 27.73 12.13
CA MET A 169 1.77 29.12 12.35
C MET A 169 1.37 30.00 11.15
N ALA A 170 1.58 29.53 9.92
CA ALA A 170 1.17 30.22 8.71
C ALA A 170 -0.35 30.39 8.64
N ALA A 171 -1.12 29.35 8.97
CA ALA A 171 -2.58 29.44 9.07
C ALA A 171 -3.01 30.46 10.14
N PHE A 172 -2.37 30.45 11.31
CA PHE A 172 -2.67 31.42 12.39
C PHE A 172 -2.35 32.87 12.02
N ALA A 173 -1.32 33.07 11.21
CA ALA A 173 -0.92 34.37 10.69
C ALA A 173 -1.70 34.81 9.45
N GLU A 174 -2.66 34.00 8.97
CA GLU A 174 -3.39 34.21 7.71
C GLU A 174 -2.44 34.35 6.49
N ASP A 175 -1.25 33.74 6.57
CA ASP A 175 -0.22 33.79 5.54
C ASP A 175 -0.39 32.62 4.56
N LEU A 176 -1.33 32.80 3.63
CA LEU A 176 -1.68 31.79 2.63
C LEU A 176 -0.54 31.49 1.66
N ASP A 177 0.32 32.46 1.38
CA ASP A 177 1.48 32.29 0.49
C ASP A 177 2.52 31.37 1.14
N ASN A 178 2.90 31.65 2.39
CA ASN A 178 3.84 30.81 3.13
C ASN A 178 3.25 29.42 3.43
N PHE A 179 1.94 29.35 3.72
CA PHE A 179 1.25 28.07 3.88
C PHE A 179 1.34 27.22 2.61
N THR A 180 1.08 27.83 1.45
CA THR A 180 1.14 27.15 0.14
C THR A 180 2.55 26.69 -0.20
N LEU A 181 3.55 27.53 0.08
CA LEU A 181 4.96 27.21 -0.14
C LEU A 181 5.39 26.02 0.73
N GLU A 182 5.18 26.09 2.04
CA GLU A 182 5.54 25.00 2.97
C GLU A 182 4.81 23.70 2.61
N LEU A 183 3.53 23.78 2.26
CA LEU A 183 2.78 22.60 1.82
C LEU A 183 3.41 21.96 0.58
N GLY A 184 3.79 22.79 -0.39
CA GLY A 184 4.48 22.37 -1.60
C GLY A 184 5.82 21.69 -1.30
N GLU A 185 6.63 22.26 -0.43
CA GLU A 185 7.94 21.72 -0.08
C GLU A 185 7.86 20.44 0.77
N ALA A 186 6.97 20.43 1.78
CA ALA A 186 6.79 19.30 2.67
C ALA A 186 6.29 18.06 1.91
N LEU A 187 5.35 18.26 0.99
CA LEU A 187 4.74 17.20 0.19
C LEU A 187 5.41 17.02 -1.18
N ILE A 188 6.43 17.79 -1.53
CA ILE A 188 7.10 17.73 -2.85
C ILE A 188 6.07 17.87 -3.98
N LEU A 189 5.19 18.85 -3.86
CA LEU A 189 4.17 19.16 -4.85
C LEU A 189 4.69 20.22 -5.83
N PRO A 190 4.30 20.14 -7.10
CA PRO A 190 4.42 21.26 -8.02
C PRO A 190 3.69 22.48 -7.47
N SER A 191 4.25 23.68 -7.64
CA SER A 191 3.69 24.93 -7.11
C SER A 191 2.22 25.16 -7.51
N ARG A 192 1.88 24.85 -8.78
CA ARG A 192 0.49 24.91 -9.26
C ARG A 192 -0.43 23.99 -8.47
N ILE A 193 -0.02 22.74 -8.24
CA ILE A 193 -0.86 21.77 -7.51
C ILE A 193 -0.97 22.16 -6.03
N ALA A 194 0.11 22.67 -5.41
CA ALA A 194 0.03 23.19 -4.05
C ALA A 194 -0.99 24.33 -3.95
N ALA A 195 -0.95 25.29 -4.88
CA ALA A 195 -1.92 26.37 -4.96
C ALA A 195 -3.35 25.85 -5.21
N ASP A 196 -3.54 24.90 -6.13
CA ASP A 196 -4.85 24.29 -6.41
C ASP A 196 -5.40 23.56 -5.18
N VAL A 197 -4.53 22.90 -4.38
CA VAL A 197 -4.91 22.20 -3.15
C VAL A 197 -5.36 23.18 -2.06
N VAL A 198 -4.63 24.27 -1.86
CA VAL A 198 -4.91 25.26 -0.80
C VAL A 198 -6.13 26.12 -1.13
N ASN A 199 -6.27 26.51 -2.39
CA ASN A 199 -7.34 27.40 -2.84
C ASN A 199 -8.62 26.67 -3.24
N ASP A 200 -8.68 25.34 -3.06
CA ASP A 200 -9.87 24.58 -3.41
C ASP A 200 -11.04 24.94 -2.48
N PRO A 201 -12.19 25.40 -3.03
CA PRO A 201 -13.33 25.86 -2.21
C PRO A 201 -14.02 24.72 -1.45
N GLY A 202 -13.85 23.48 -1.90
CA GLY A 202 -14.39 22.30 -1.23
C GLY A 202 -13.54 21.85 -0.05
N GLY A 203 -12.22 22.07 -0.09
CA GLY A 203 -11.25 21.74 0.94
C GLY A 203 -10.93 20.25 1.08
N GLU A 204 -11.52 19.37 0.26
CA GLU A 204 -11.16 17.95 0.24
C GLU A 204 -9.70 17.70 -0.20
N PRO A 205 -9.14 18.44 -1.17
CA PRO A 205 -7.73 18.34 -1.49
C PRO A 205 -6.85 18.70 -0.29
N LEU A 206 -7.19 19.77 0.44
CA LEU A 206 -6.48 20.15 1.65
C LEU A 206 -6.54 19.05 2.72
N ALA A 207 -7.72 18.46 2.94
CA ALA A 207 -7.89 17.31 3.85
C ALA A 207 -6.99 16.13 3.45
N CYS A 208 -6.86 15.83 2.15
CA CYS A 208 -5.96 14.79 1.67
C CYS A 208 -4.48 15.13 1.91
N ALA A 209 -4.07 16.36 1.65
CA ALA A 209 -2.71 16.82 1.89
C ALA A 209 -2.34 16.74 3.38
N MET A 210 -3.22 17.21 4.26
CA MET A 210 -3.03 17.15 5.71
C MET A 210 -3.01 15.71 6.23
N ARG A 211 -3.82 14.81 5.65
CA ARG A 211 -3.82 13.39 6.03
C ARG A 211 -2.55 12.69 5.58
N ALA A 212 -1.98 13.06 4.43
CA ALA A 212 -0.71 12.52 3.97
C ALA A 212 0.49 12.98 4.84
N LEU A 213 0.38 14.15 5.48
CA LEU A 213 1.34 14.66 6.47
C LEU A 213 1.16 14.07 7.88
N ASP A 214 0.13 13.24 8.09
CA ASP A 214 -0.22 12.69 9.41
C ASP A 214 -0.58 13.77 10.44
N VAL A 215 -1.29 14.82 10.00
CA VAL A 215 -1.84 15.87 10.87
C VAL A 215 -2.91 15.27 11.80
N SER A 216 -2.96 15.70 13.06
CA SER A 216 -4.03 15.27 13.97
C SER A 216 -5.37 15.96 13.63
N SER A 217 -6.51 15.34 13.94
CA SER A 217 -7.82 15.98 13.67
C SER A 217 -7.97 17.34 14.36
N ALA A 218 -7.40 17.52 15.56
CA ALA A 218 -7.41 18.79 16.28
C ALA A 218 -6.54 19.86 15.59
N ALA A 219 -5.36 19.48 15.07
CA ALA A 219 -4.51 20.35 14.27
C ALA A 219 -5.20 20.74 12.96
N PHE A 220 -5.82 19.78 12.28
CA PHE A 220 -6.54 20.03 11.05
C PHE A 220 -7.71 21.01 11.24
N GLN A 221 -8.49 20.87 12.32
CA GLN A 221 -9.56 21.82 12.64
C GLN A 221 -9.03 23.24 12.88
N ARG A 222 -7.92 23.40 13.62
CA ARG A 222 -7.28 24.71 13.81
C ARG A 222 -6.85 25.31 12.47
N ILE A 223 -6.20 24.53 11.60
CA ILE A 223 -5.82 24.97 10.26
C ILE A 223 -7.06 25.43 9.47
N LEU A 224 -8.14 24.64 9.46
CA LEU A 224 -9.38 25.02 8.74
C LEU A 224 -9.99 26.33 9.24
N MET A 225 -9.92 26.59 10.55
CA MET A 225 -10.52 27.79 11.15
C MET A 225 -9.72 29.06 10.88
N PHE A 226 -8.38 28.96 10.78
CA PHE A 226 -7.51 30.14 10.67
C PHE A 226 -6.96 30.36 9.25
N LEU A 227 -6.81 29.32 8.43
CA LEU A 227 -6.19 29.46 7.10
C LEU A 227 -6.98 30.38 6.16
N ASN A 228 -8.31 30.31 6.20
CA ASN A 228 -9.19 31.20 5.44
C ASN A 228 -10.33 31.64 6.34
N PRO A 229 -10.33 32.88 6.85
CA PRO A 229 -11.35 33.38 7.78
C PRO A 229 -12.78 33.29 7.25
N GLU A 230 -12.98 33.47 5.93
CA GLU A 230 -14.30 33.38 5.31
C GLU A 230 -14.84 31.95 5.39
N ALA A 231 -14.06 30.97 4.94
CA ALA A 231 -14.44 29.56 4.99
C ALA A 231 -14.48 29.01 6.43
N GLY A 232 -13.54 29.42 7.28
CA GLY A 232 -13.40 29.01 8.68
C GLY A 232 -14.54 29.49 9.57
N SER A 233 -15.20 30.61 9.22
CA SER A 233 -16.41 31.09 9.90
C SER A 233 -17.65 30.23 9.65
N SER A 234 -17.64 29.41 8.59
CA SER A 234 -18.76 28.54 8.23
C SER A 234 -18.74 27.23 9.02
N VAL A 235 -19.64 27.12 10.00
CA VAL A 235 -19.81 25.90 10.81
C VAL A 235 -20.09 24.67 9.93
N ASN A 236 -20.85 24.84 8.84
CA ASN A 236 -21.15 23.73 7.93
C ASN A 236 -19.87 23.25 7.21
N TYR A 237 -19.05 24.18 6.73
CA TYR A 237 -17.79 23.88 6.06
C TYR A 237 -16.84 23.11 6.99
N VAL A 238 -16.59 23.66 8.19
CA VAL A 238 -15.68 23.08 9.17
C VAL A 238 -16.16 21.71 9.65
N TYR A 239 -17.45 21.54 9.96
CA TYR A 239 -18.00 20.25 10.40
C TYR A 239 -18.02 19.19 9.29
N ARG A 240 -18.31 19.60 8.05
CA ARG A 240 -18.29 18.70 6.89
C ARG A 240 -16.88 18.17 6.63
N LEU A 241 -15.88 19.06 6.65
CA LEU A 241 -14.48 18.68 6.41
C LEU A 241 -13.86 17.90 7.56
N SER A 242 -14.16 18.24 8.82
CA SER A 242 -13.68 17.45 9.96
C SER A 242 -14.21 16.01 9.90
N ARG A 243 -15.50 15.82 9.60
CA ARG A 243 -16.10 14.48 9.42
C ARG A 243 -15.57 13.72 8.20
N LEU A 244 -15.19 14.43 7.13
CA LEU A 244 -14.49 13.82 6.00
C LEU A 244 -13.10 13.35 6.45
N TYR A 245 -12.35 14.22 7.14
CA TYR A 245 -10.98 13.96 7.59
C TYR A 245 -10.88 12.75 8.52
N ASP A 246 -11.79 12.64 9.49
CA ASP A 246 -11.81 11.52 10.43
C ASP A 246 -12.04 10.17 9.73
N ARG A 247 -12.81 10.16 8.63
CA ARG A 247 -13.09 8.96 7.83
C ARG A 247 -12.09 8.73 6.70
N LEU A 248 -11.28 9.72 6.36
CA LEU A 248 -10.33 9.65 5.26
C LEU A 248 -9.22 8.66 5.61
N GLY A 249 -9.07 7.60 4.82
CA GLY A 249 -7.97 6.65 4.98
C GLY A 249 -6.62 7.27 4.59
N GLU A 250 -5.58 7.03 5.38
CA GLU A 250 -4.21 7.46 5.07
C GLU A 250 -3.75 6.95 3.70
N ARG A 251 -4.08 5.69 3.37
CA ARG A 251 -3.76 5.10 2.06
C ARG A 251 -4.33 5.91 0.90
N SER A 252 -5.59 6.33 0.96
CA SER A 252 -6.23 7.13 -0.09
C SER A 252 -5.51 8.47 -0.27
N ALA A 253 -5.16 9.14 0.83
CA ALA A 253 -4.38 10.37 0.81
C ALA A 253 -2.99 10.18 0.17
N LEU A 254 -2.29 9.09 0.50
CA LEU A 254 -0.97 8.79 -0.07
C LEU A 254 -1.05 8.38 -1.55
N VAL A 255 -2.12 7.73 -2.00
CA VAL A 255 -2.34 7.47 -3.44
C VAL A 255 -2.60 8.78 -4.18
N MET A 256 -3.38 9.68 -3.60
CA MET A 256 -3.65 11.00 -4.20
C MET A 256 -2.38 11.86 -4.25
N LEU A 257 -1.55 11.81 -3.21
CA LEU A 257 -0.23 12.43 -3.20
C LEU A 257 0.68 11.88 -4.32
N ALA A 258 0.65 10.56 -4.57
CA ALA A 258 1.41 9.98 -5.68
C ALA A 258 0.93 10.49 -7.04
N ALA A 259 -0.39 10.63 -7.22
CA ALA A 259 -0.98 11.17 -8.44
C ALA A 259 -0.58 12.64 -8.66
N TRP A 260 -0.66 13.48 -7.63
CA TRP A 260 -0.25 14.88 -7.70
C TRP A 260 1.23 15.07 -8.02
N ARG A 261 2.11 14.22 -7.47
CA ARG A 261 3.55 14.22 -7.83
C ARG A 261 3.79 13.75 -9.26
N GLY A 262 3.01 12.76 -9.72
CA GLY A 262 3.13 12.15 -11.04
C GLY A 262 2.57 12.99 -12.20
N SER A 263 1.57 13.84 -11.95
CA SER A 263 0.88 14.62 -12.99
C SER A 263 1.84 15.57 -13.74
N THR A 264 2.84 16.12 -13.06
CA THR A 264 3.82 17.02 -13.68
C THR A 264 4.78 16.28 -14.62
N MET A 265 5.08 15.02 -14.33
CA MET A 265 5.93 14.20 -15.21
C MET A 265 5.24 13.92 -16.56
N ALA A 266 3.90 13.83 -16.59
CA ALA A 266 3.16 13.69 -17.84
C ALA A 266 3.24 14.95 -18.69
N VAL A 267 3.03 16.12 -18.09
CA VAL A 267 3.10 17.42 -18.78
C VAL A 267 4.51 17.66 -19.33
N ALA A 268 5.55 17.39 -18.55
CA ALA A 268 6.93 17.49 -19.02
C ALA A 268 7.20 16.52 -20.18
N ARG A 269 6.81 15.25 -20.06
CA ARG A 269 7.00 14.26 -21.12
C ARG A 269 6.25 14.61 -22.41
N ASN A 270 5.08 15.22 -22.32
CA ASN A 270 4.34 15.67 -23.50
C ASN A 270 5.02 16.87 -24.18
N LYS A 271 5.56 17.83 -23.40
CA LYS A 271 6.34 18.96 -23.93
C LYS A 271 7.65 18.53 -24.60
N TYR A 272 8.32 17.51 -24.06
CA TYR A 272 9.58 16.98 -24.59
C TYR A 272 9.42 15.77 -25.52
N ARG A 273 8.19 15.43 -25.94
CA ARG A 273 7.96 14.42 -26.97
C ARG A 273 8.37 15.02 -28.31
N SER A 274 9.67 14.94 -28.59
CA SER A 274 10.28 15.36 -29.85
C SER A 274 9.49 14.77 -31.02
N ALA A 275 9.15 15.64 -31.98
CA ALA A 275 8.54 15.31 -33.28
C ALA A 275 9.30 14.24 -34.09
N LEU A 276 10.47 13.80 -33.63
CA LEU A 276 11.28 12.73 -34.24
C LEU A 276 10.68 11.31 -34.07
N TYR A 277 9.79 11.05 -33.10
CA TYR A 277 9.23 9.70 -32.92
C TYR A 277 8.06 9.37 -33.86
N ASP A 278 7.35 10.38 -34.37
CA ASP A 278 6.17 10.16 -35.23
C ASP A 278 6.56 9.96 -36.71
N ASP A 279 7.70 10.49 -37.13
CA ASP A 279 8.18 10.45 -38.52
C ASP A 279 8.62 9.04 -38.94
N GLU A 280 9.21 8.24 -38.03
CA GLU A 280 9.59 6.86 -38.34
C GLU A 280 8.39 5.92 -38.48
N ARG A 281 7.29 6.14 -37.76
CA ARG A 281 6.08 5.30 -37.92
C ARG A 281 5.27 5.65 -39.16
N HIS A 282 5.29 6.90 -39.59
CA HIS A 282 4.59 7.33 -40.81
C HIS A 282 5.36 6.97 -42.09
N ARG A 283 6.71 6.94 -42.05
CA ARG A 283 7.53 6.59 -43.22
C ARG A 283 7.53 5.10 -43.57
N VAL A 284 7.22 4.22 -42.61
CA VAL A 284 7.19 2.75 -42.83
C VAL A 284 5.94 2.28 -43.59
N ARG A 285 4.91 3.13 -43.78
CA ARG A 285 3.70 2.77 -44.55
C ARG A 285 3.62 3.31 -45.98
N THR A 286 4.61 4.06 -46.45
CA THR A 286 4.59 4.67 -47.81
C THR A 286 5.79 4.26 -48.67
N ALA A 287 6.18 2.99 -48.61
CA ALA A 287 6.96 2.36 -49.68
C ALA A 287 6.03 1.49 -50.54
N SER A 288 5.22 2.14 -51.38
CA SER A 288 4.56 1.47 -52.50
C SER A 288 5.61 1.04 -53.52
N SER A 289 5.76 -0.28 -53.69
CA SER A 289 6.63 -0.87 -54.72
C SER A 289 6.04 -0.58 -56.11
N PRO A 290 6.79 -0.01 -57.07
CA PRO A 290 6.31 0.10 -58.44
C PRO A 290 6.40 -1.28 -59.12
N THR A 291 5.24 -1.89 -59.35
CA THR A 291 5.07 -3.10 -60.14
C THR A 291 5.47 -2.85 -61.60
N ARG A 292 6.59 -3.42 -62.03
CA ARG A 292 7.02 -3.44 -63.44
C ARG A 292 6.19 -4.50 -64.20
N PRO A 293 5.45 -4.17 -65.27
CA PRO A 293 4.73 -5.17 -66.03
C PRO A 293 5.67 -5.92 -66.98
N ALA A 294 5.73 -7.24 -66.83
CA ALA A 294 6.38 -8.14 -67.78
C ALA A 294 5.40 -8.46 -68.92
N VAL A 295 5.84 -8.17 -70.15
CA VAL A 295 5.12 -8.44 -71.40
C VAL A 295 5.17 -9.95 -71.69
N GLN A 296 4.00 -10.58 -71.85
CA GLN A 296 3.85 -11.98 -72.25
C GLN A 296 3.70 -12.06 -73.78
N PRO A 297 4.57 -12.79 -74.51
CA PRO A 297 4.47 -12.89 -75.95
C PRO A 297 3.53 -14.03 -76.38
N GLY A 298 2.66 -13.75 -77.35
CA GLY A 298 2.11 -14.75 -78.26
C GLY A 298 0.80 -15.42 -77.83
N SER A 299 -0.31 -14.73 -78.01
CA SER A 299 -1.60 -15.35 -78.34
C SER A 299 -2.45 -14.33 -79.08
N ALA A 300 -2.47 -14.44 -80.40
CA ALA A 300 -3.27 -13.60 -81.28
C ALA A 300 -4.76 -13.90 -81.07
N PRO A 301 -5.63 -12.88 -80.97
CA PRO A 301 -7.05 -13.05 -81.25
C PRO A 301 -7.36 -12.65 -82.70
N ALA A 302 -8.32 -13.39 -83.23
CA ALA A 302 -8.80 -13.40 -84.59
C ALA A 302 -9.51 -12.10 -85.02
N ILE A 303 -9.45 -11.89 -86.33
CA ILE A 303 -10.15 -10.87 -87.12
C ILE A 303 -11.67 -11.05 -87.01
N ARG A 304 -12.41 -9.97 -86.75
CA ARG A 304 -13.81 -9.85 -87.22
C ARG A 304 -14.17 -8.39 -87.55
N ASN A 305 -14.36 -8.15 -88.85
CA ASN A 305 -14.99 -6.97 -89.43
C ASN A 305 -16.45 -6.78 -88.96
N GLN A 306 -16.88 -5.54 -88.82
CA GLN A 306 -18.18 -4.96 -89.25
C GLN A 306 -18.16 -3.46 -88.92
N LYS A 307 -17.87 -2.57 -89.88
CA LYS A 307 -18.79 -1.87 -90.82
C LYS A 307 -19.98 -1.14 -90.16
N SER A 308 -19.85 0.19 -90.21
CA SER A 308 -20.81 1.19 -90.71
C SER A 308 -22.09 1.52 -89.94
N GLY A 309 -22.31 2.82 -89.78
CA GLY A 309 -23.64 3.40 -89.58
C GLY A 309 -23.58 4.76 -88.88
N SER A 310 -23.32 5.82 -89.65
CA SER A 310 -23.82 7.17 -89.33
C SER A 310 -25.31 7.24 -89.64
#